data_AF-A0A2Z6RBP3-F1
#
_entry.id   AF-A0A2Z6RBP3-F1
#
_cell.length_a   1.000
_cell.length_b   1.000
_cell.length_c   1.000
_cell.angle_alpha   90.00
_cell.angle_beta   90.00
_cell.angle_gamma   90.00
#
_symmetry.space_group_name_H-M   'P 1'
#
loop_
_entity.id
_entity.type
_entity.pdbx_description
1 polymer ?
#
loop_
_entity_poly.entity_id
_entity_poly.type
_entity_poly.pdbx_seq_one_letter_code
_entity_poly.pdbx_strand_id
1 'polypeptide(L)'
;MNKRIDTFACFFVPTLVISIFCVLSLVSFFFYLVGTYYPFAETQPVYENGVEIQNYAPGWLKSEQTAFIVLFVLGGIFFILAFISLGMYDDANRGLNQGLNQGLINPRLMKLNKILYFDEEVNFPQLKEKVIKLKSNELEPQLRAYQTRLMKLIAILKNKVNNDVKAIIDLYLQAHAQMITQEKENDTFAQSQLTNFEDALQSHLIKEELKTLRRQQKETLALEKHLNNLNNLLGRTR
;
A
#
# COMPACT_ATOMS: atom_id res chain seq x y z
N MET A 1 -6.31 44.78 -1.45
CA MET A 1 -6.38 43.31 -1.24
C MET A 1 -6.13 42.49 -2.53
N ASN A 2 -5.65 43.09 -3.64
CA ASN A 2 -5.47 42.40 -4.94
C ASN A 2 -4.04 41.99 -5.30
N LYS A 3 -2.99 42.43 -4.59
CA LYS A 3 -1.60 42.15 -4.99
C LYS A 3 -1.03 40.78 -4.55
N ARG A 4 -1.73 40.02 -3.70
CA ARG A 4 -1.22 38.73 -3.19
C ARG A 4 -1.58 37.52 -4.06
N ILE A 5 -2.54 37.64 -4.96
CA ILE A 5 -2.99 36.54 -5.82
C ILE A 5 -2.05 36.38 -7.03
N ASP A 6 -1.53 37.49 -7.57
CA ASP A 6 -0.63 37.47 -8.73
C ASP A 6 0.72 36.80 -8.43
N THR A 7 1.23 36.95 -7.20
CA THR A 7 2.48 36.31 -6.79
C THR A 7 2.32 34.79 -6.68
N PHE A 8 1.17 34.30 -6.20
CA PHE A 8 0.93 32.86 -6.07
C PHE A 8 0.81 32.16 -7.44
N ALA A 9 0.16 32.82 -8.40
CA ALA A 9 0.00 32.30 -9.77
C ALA A 9 1.35 32.22 -10.52
N CYS A 10 2.25 33.19 -10.31
CA CYS A 10 3.57 33.18 -10.95
C CYS A 10 4.48 32.02 -10.50
N PHE A 11 4.29 31.46 -9.31
CA PHE A 11 5.18 30.40 -8.77
C PHE A 11 4.56 29.00 -8.77
N PHE A 12 3.23 28.91 -8.70
CA PHE A 12 2.54 27.61 -8.70
C PHE A 12 2.46 27.00 -10.11
N VAL A 13 2.33 27.82 -11.14
CA VAL A 13 2.23 27.33 -12.53
C VAL A 13 3.55 26.68 -13.00
N PRO A 14 4.75 27.27 -12.79
CA PRO A 14 6.00 26.64 -13.19
C PRO A 14 6.30 25.32 -12.46
N THR A 15 6.02 25.26 -11.15
CA THR A 15 6.27 24.06 -10.33
C THR A 15 5.36 22.90 -10.72
N LEU A 16 4.10 23.20 -11.03
CA LEU A 16 3.14 22.20 -11.53
C LEU A 16 3.53 21.70 -12.93
N VAL A 17 3.98 22.58 -13.82
CA VAL A 17 4.47 22.19 -15.15
C VAL A 17 5.70 21.28 -15.03
N ILE A 18 6.67 21.63 -14.19
CA ILE A 18 7.87 20.80 -13.95
C ILE A 18 7.48 19.42 -13.39
N SER A 19 6.53 19.37 -12.45
CA SER A 19 6.05 18.09 -11.90
C SER A 19 5.39 17.22 -12.97
N ILE A 20 4.60 17.81 -13.88
CA ILE A 20 3.97 17.08 -14.98
C ILE A 20 5.04 16.52 -15.93
N PHE A 21 6.05 17.31 -16.29
CA PHE A 21 7.16 16.85 -17.13
C PHE A 21 7.97 15.73 -16.46
N CYS A 22 8.18 15.78 -15.15
CA CYS A 22 8.84 14.70 -14.40
C CYS A 22 8.03 13.40 -14.44
N VAL A 23 6.72 13.47 -14.21
CA VAL A 23 5.83 12.30 -14.26
C VAL A 23 5.80 11.71 -15.68
N LEU A 24 5.66 12.55 -16.70
CA LEU A 24 5.68 12.10 -18.10
C LEU A 24 7.02 11.42 -18.46
N SER A 25 8.15 11.97 -18.02
CA SER A 25 9.47 11.37 -18.23
C SER A 25 9.59 9.99 -17.57
N LEU A 26 9.10 9.86 -16.34
CA LEU A 26 9.09 8.59 -15.59
C LEU A 26 8.21 7.55 -16.27
N VAL A 27 7.02 7.94 -16.72
CA VAL A 27 6.10 7.07 -17.47
C VAL A 27 6.74 6.61 -18.79
N SER A 28 7.35 7.53 -19.55
CA SER A 28 8.08 7.17 -20.79
C SER A 28 9.24 6.21 -20.52
N PHE A 29 9.97 6.37 -19.41
CA PHE A 29 11.03 5.45 -19.02
C PHE A 29 10.50 4.05 -18.69
N PHE A 30 9.36 3.96 -18.00
CA PHE A 30 8.70 2.68 -17.75
C PHE A 30 8.24 2.00 -19.04
N PHE A 31 7.65 2.74 -19.98
CA PHE A 31 7.26 2.17 -21.29
C PHE A 31 8.48 1.69 -22.09
N TYR A 32 9.59 2.42 -22.05
CA TYR A 32 10.85 1.98 -22.65
C TYR A 32 11.36 0.68 -22.01
N LEU A 33 11.42 0.61 -20.68
CA LEU A 33 11.80 -0.59 -19.93
C LEU A 33 10.90 -1.77 -20.30
N VAL A 34 9.58 -1.60 -20.23
CA VAL A 34 8.63 -2.67 -20.56
C VAL A 34 8.82 -3.12 -22.01
N GLY A 35 8.96 -2.22 -22.97
CA GLY A 35 9.16 -2.61 -24.37
C GLY A 35 10.53 -3.25 -24.66
N THR A 36 11.56 -3.00 -23.84
CA THR A 36 12.86 -3.67 -23.98
C THR A 36 12.86 -5.09 -23.37
N TYR A 37 12.12 -5.31 -22.28
CA TYR A 37 12.06 -6.61 -21.59
C TYR A 37 10.90 -7.51 -22.04
N TYR A 38 9.84 -6.92 -22.58
CA TYR A 38 8.67 -7.60 -23.12
C TYR A 38 8.41 -7.06 -24.54
N PRO A 39 9.11 -7.57 -25.57
CA PRO A 39 8.79 -7.21 -26.94
C PRO A 39 7.36 -7.70 -27.23
N PHE A 40 6.45 -6.76 -27.50
CA PHE A 40 5.09 -7.07 -27.94
C PHE A 40 5.16 -7.68 -29.35
N ALA A 41 5.37 -8.99 -29.41
CA ALA A 41 5.34 -9.75 -30.66
C ALA A 41 3.99 -10.49 -30.73
N GLU A 42 3.02 -9.87 -31.38
CA GLU A 42 1.94 -10.61 -32.04
C GLU A 42 2.06 -10.36 -33.54
N THR A 43 3.08 -10.95 -34.13
CA THR A 43 3.22 -11.06 -35.57
C THR A 43 2.65 -12.40 -35.97
N GLN A 44 1.51 -12.38 -36.65
CA GLN A 44 1.02 -13.57 -37.31
C GLN A 44 1.98 -13.98 -38.43
N PRO A 45 2.25 -15.29 -38.60
CA PRO A 45 3.11 -15.76 -39.67
C PRO A 45 2.51 -15.40 -41.03
N VAL A 46 3.28 -14.69 -41.86
CA VAL A 46 2.92 -14.43 -43.26
C VAL A 46 3.55 -15.53 -44.10
N TYR A 47 2.72 -16.34 -44.75
CA TYR A 47 3.15 -17.36 -45.70
C TYR A 47 3.13 -16.78 -47.11
N GLU A 48 4.28 -16.77 -47.78
CA GLU A 48 4.38 -16.47 -49.20
C GLU A 48 4.83 -17.75 -49.92
N ASN A 49 4.03 -18.23 -50.87
CA ASN A 49 4.28 -19.47 -51.62
C ASN A 49 4.49 -20.73 -50.76
N GLY A 50 3.87 -20.80 -49.58
CA GLY A 50 3.92 -21.99 -48.71
C GLY A 50 5.25 -22.18 -47.97
N VAL A 51 6.16 -21.21 -48.03
CA VAL A 51 7.39 -21.19 -47.24
C VAL A 51 7.23 -20.16 -46.12
N GLU A 52 7.55 -20.55 -44.88
CA GLU A 52 7.57 -19.64 -43.74
C GLU A 52 8.77 -18.68 -43.89
N ILE A 53 8.49 -17.41 -44.16
CA ILE A 53 9.53 -16.38 -44.21
C ILE A 53 9.69 -15.84 -42.79
N GLN A 54 10.78 -16.23 -42.11
CA GLN A 54 11.17 -15.62 -40.84
C GLN A 54 11.61 -14.16 -41.06
N ASN A 55 10.66 -13.23 -40.96
CA ASN A 55 10.96 -11.81 -40.81
C ASN A 55 10.69 -11.41 -39.37
N TYR A 56 11.72 -11.52 -38.52
CA TYR A 56 11.66 -10.99 -37.16
C TYR A 56 12.91 -10.17 -36.86
N ALA A 57 12.76 -8.86 -36.92
CA ALA A 57 13.49 -7.96 -36.03
C ALA A 57 12.51 -7.52 -34.92
N PRO A 58 12.38 -8.28 -33.82
CA PRO A 58 11.55 -7.87 -32.70
C PRO A 58 12.36 -6.86 -31.88
N GLY A 59 12.05 -5.58 -32.07
CA GLY A 59 12.65 -4.50 -31.31
C GLY A 59 12.19 -3.15 -31.81
N TRP A 60 12.16 -2.16 -30.90
CA TRP A 60 11.95 -0.76 -31.24
C TRP A 60 12.80 -0.34 -32.44
N LEU A 61 12.23 0.47 -33.34
CA LEU A 61 13.04 1.09 -34.39
C LEU A 61 14.14 1.94 -33.75
N LYS A 62 15.33 1.99 -34.36
CA LYS A 62 16.45 2.81 -33.87
C LYS A 62 16.05 4.28 -33.68
N SER A 63 15.14 4.79 -34.50
CA SER A 63 14.57 6.14 -34.35
C SER A 63 13.77 6.32 -33.06
N GLU A 64 13.01 5.32 -32.64
CA GLU A 64 12.20 5.35 -31.42
C GLU A 64 13.09 5.28 -30.18
N GLN A 65 14.08 4.39 -30.17
CA GLN A 65 15.07 4.32 -29.08
C GLN A 65 15.81 5.66 -28.91
N THR A 66 16.18 6.29 -30.02
CA THR A 66 16.85 7.60 -30.01
C THR A 66 15.94 8.69 -29.42
N ALA A 67 14.65 8.69 -29.78
CA ALA A 67 13.69 9.66 -29.25
C ALA A 67 13.52 9.53 -27.72
N PHE A 68 13.46 8.30 -27.19
CA PHE A 68 13.36 8.07 -25.75
C PHE A 68 14.60 8.52 -24.98
N ILE A 69 15.80 8.25 -25.50
CA ILE A 69 17.05 8.68 -24.88
C ILE A 69 17.12 10.21 -24.83
N VAL A 70 16.77 10.89 -25.94
CA VAL A 70 16.76 12.35 -25.99
C VAL A 70 15.76 12.95 -24.98
N LEU A 71 14.56 12.40 -24.88
CA LEU A 71 13.56 12.84 -23.90
C LEU A 71 14.02 12.62 -22.46
N PHE A 72 14.70 11.52 -22.17
CA PHE A 72 15.23 11.23 -20.85
C PHE A 72 16.36 12.20 -20.45
N VAL A 73 17.30 12.46 -21.36
CA VAL A 73 18.40 13.41 -21.12
C VAL A 73 17.86 14.83 -20.90
N LEU A 74 16.91 15.27 -21.72
CA LEU A 74 16.24 16.57 -21.53
C LEU A 74 15.52 16.64 -20.19
N GLY A 75 14.76 15.59 -19.82
CA GLY A 75 14.08 15.50 -18.52
C GLY A 75 15.05 15.62 -17.34
N GLY A 76 16.20 14.96 -17.39
CA GLY A 76 17.24 15.05 -16.37
C GLY A 76 17.83 16.46 -16.24
N ILE A 77 18.09 17.14 -17.36
CA ILE A 77 18.58 18.53 -17.35
C ILE A 77 17.55 19.47 -16.71
N PHE A 78 16.27 19.33 -17.07
CA PHE A 78 15.20 20.13 -16.47
C PHE A 78 15.03 19.86 -14.97
N PHE A 79 15.21 18.61 -14.53
CA PHE A 79 15.17 18.26 -13.12
C PHE A 79 16.29 18.95 -12.32
N ILE A 80 17.52 18.95 -12.85
CA ILE A 80 18.66 19.63 -12.22
C ILE A 80 18.41 21.15 -12.15
N LEU A 81 17.93 21.77 -13.23
CA LEU A 81 17.62 23.19 -13.24
C LEU A 81 16.49 23.56 -12.25
N ALA A 82 15.47 22.71 -12.12
CA ALA A 82 14.42 22.88 -11.13
C ALA A 82 14.96 22.80 -9.70
N PHE A 83 15.89 21.86 -9.44
CA PHE A 83 16.51 21.69 -8.13
C PHE A 83 17.41 22.88 -7.76
N ILE A 84 18.18 23.41 -8.71
CA ILE A 84 18.98 24.62 -8.53
C ILE A 84 18.07 25.83 -8.25
N SER A 85 16.96 25.95 -8.98
CA SER A 85 15.97 27.02 -8.77
C SER A 85 15.31 26.93 -7.39
N LEU A 86 15.07 25.72 -6.87
CA LEU A 86 14.57 25.50 -5.52
C LEU A 86 15.64 25.82 -4.45
N GLY A 87 16.90 25.46 -4.68
CA GLY A 87 18.01 25.76 -3.77
C GLY A 87 18.29 27.26 -3.64
N MET A 88 18.18 28.01 -4.74
CA MET A 88 18.30 29.48 -4.72
C MET A 88 17.08 30.18 -4.09
N TYR A 89 15.93 29.50 -3.99
CA TYR A 89 14.74 30.03 -3.32
C TYR A 89 14.93 30.12 -1.80
N ASP A 90 15.63 29.16 -1.19
CA ASP A 90 15.92 29.16 0.25
C ASP A 90 16.87 30.30 0.65
N ASP A 91 17.84 30.65 -0.19
CA ASP A 91 18.76 31.77 0.08
C ASP A 91 18.09 33.15 -0.07
N ALA A 92 17.17 33.30 -1.03
CA ALA A 92 16.39 34.53 -1.17
C ALA A 92 15.43 34.77 0.02
N ASN A 93 14.86 33.71 0.59
CA ASN A 93 13.98 33.80 1.76
C ASN A 93 14.74 34.00 3.08
N ARG A 94 15.98 33.50 3.19
CA ARG A 94 16.87 33.78 4.33
C ARG A 94 17.25 35.26 4.44
N GLY A 95 17.42 35.94 3.31
CA GLY A 95 17.67 37.39 3.27
C GLY A 95 16.48 38.26 3.71
N LEU A 96 15.24 37.80 3.49
CA LEU A 96 14.03 38.53 3.89
C LEU A 96 13.68 38.40 5.38
N ASN A 97 14.01 37.25 6.00
CA ASN A 97 13.73 37.00 7.41
C ASN A 97 14.66 37.76 8.37
N GLN A 98 15.80 38.28 7.90
CA GLN A 98 16.65 39.17 8.71
C GLN A 98 16.12 40.61 8.80
N GLY A 99 15.20 41.01 7.92
CA GLY A 99 14.62 42.37 7.91
C GLY A 99 13.30 42.54 8.69
N LEU A 100 12.70 41.47 9.23
CA LEU A 100 11.34 41.49 9.79
C LEU A 100 11.28 41.34 11.33
N ASN A 101 12.42 41.40 12.03
CA ASN A 101 12.49 41.25 13.49
C ASN A 101 12.30 42.56 14.26
N GLN A 102 11.51 43.51 13.75
CA GLN A 102 11.04 44.66 14.54
C GLN A 102 9.58 45.00 14.19
N GLY A 103 8.63 44.32 14.84
CA GLY A 103 7.23 44.76 14.82
C GLY A 103 6.21 43.65 15.11
N LEU A 104 5.86 43.50 16.40
CA LEU A 104 4.65 42.82 16.90
C LEU A 104 4.28 41.47 16.24
N ILE A 105 4.95 40.39 16.63
CA ILE A 105 4.47 39.04 16.32
C ILE A 105 3.22 38.74 17.16
N ASN A 106 2.08 38.61 16.48
CA ASN A 106 0.80 38.27 17.09
C ASN A 106 0.89 36.88 17.79
N PRO A 107 0.50 36.74 19.07
CA PRO A 107 0.65 35.49 19.82
C PRO A 107 -0.10 34.29 19.22
N ARG A 108 -1.12 34.53 18.38
CA ARG A 108 -1.77 33.45 17.61
C ARG A 108 -0.90 32.93 16.47
N LEU A 109 -0.16 33.80 15.79
CA LEU A 109 0.79 33.41 14.75
C LEU A 109 1.99 32.68 15.36
N MET A 110 2.40 33.04 16.57
CA MET A 110 3.45 32.33 17.31
C MET A 110 3.02 30.90 17.71
N LYS A 111 1.75 30.71 18.12
CA LYS A 111 1.19 29.36 18.33
C LYS A 111 1.07 28.57 17.02
N LEU A 112 0.65 29.21 15.92
CA LEU A 112 0.54 28.53 14.63
C LEU A 112 1.91 28.16 14.05
N ASN A 113 2.90 29.04 14.22
CA ASN A 113 4.29 28.78 13.84
C ASN A 113 4.87 27.60 14.62
N LYS A 114 4.57 27.49 15.92
CA LYS A 114 4.98 26.34 16.74
C LYS A 114 4.30 25.01 16.36
N ILE A 115 3.16 25.08 15.66
CA ILE A 115 2.44 23.90 15.13
C ILE A 115 2.94 23.55 13.71
N LEU A 116 3.28 24.55 12.90
CA LEU A 116 3.71 24.40 11.50
C LEU A 116 5.21 24.14 11.35
N TYR A 117 6.03 24.75 12.19
CA TYR A 117 7.47 24.56 12.26
C TYR A 117 7.78 23.88 13.58
N PHE A 118 7.92 22.55 13.52
CA PHE A 118 8.58 21.81 14.57
C PHE A 118 10.04 22.25 14.60
N ASP A 119 10.37 23.08 15.59
CA ASP A 119 11.73 23.55 15.89
C ASP A 119 12.61 22.43 16.51
N GLU A 120 12.02 21.25 16.68
CA GLU A 120 12.71 20.02 17.08
C GLU A 120 12.99 19.18 15.83
N GLU A 121 14.25 18.75 15.67
CA GLU A 121 14.61 17.72 14.69
C GLU A 121 13.61 16.56 14.81
N VAL A 122 12.83 16.32 13.76
CA VAL A 122 11.79 15.30 13.77
C VAL A 122 12.46 13.95 14.02
N ASN A 123 12.30 13.44 15.24
CA ASN A 123 12.77 12.12 15.61
C ASN A 123 11.84 11.08 14.97
N PHE A 124 12.10 10.77 13.69
CA PHE A 124 11.37 9.79 12.92
C PHE A 124 11.21 8.43 13.64
N PRO A 125 12.23 7.91 14.36
CA PRO A 125 12.05 6.73 15.22
C PRO A 125 10.94 6.87 16.26
N GLN A 126 10.90 7.96 17.04
CA GLN A 126 9.86 8.19 18.04
C GLN A 126 8.48 8.40 17.40
N LEU A 127 8.42 9.08 16.26
CA LEU A 127 7.17 9.26 15.52
C LEU A 127 6.63 7.91 15.03
N LYS A 128 7.50 7.06 14.46
CA LYS A 128 7.16 5.70 14.02
C LYS A 128 6.63 4.86 15.17
N GLU A 129 7.26 4.90 16.35
CA GLU A 129 6.77 4.18 17.54
C GLU A 129 5.38 4.67 17.97
N LYS A 130 5.15 5.99 18.00
CA LYS A 130 3.83 6.55 18.34
C LYS A 130 2.75 6.12 17.34
N VAL A 131 3.05 6.13 16.04
CA VAL A 131 2.12 5.65 15.01
C VAL A 131 1.78 4.18 15.19
N ILE A 132 2.78 3.33 15.47
CA ILE A 132 2.55 1.90 15.73
C ILE A 132 1.68 1.71 16.98
N LYS A 133 1.95 2.44 18.07
CA LYS A 133 1.14 2.41 19.30
C LYS A 133 -0.31 2.82 19.06
N LEU A 134 -0.53 3.92 18.35
CA LEU A 134 -1.87 4.39 18.03
C LEU A 134 -2.64 3.34 17.21
N LYS A 135 -1.99 2.75 16.20
CA LYS A 135 -2.59 1.71 15.39
C LYS A 135 -2.89 0.44 16.20
N SER A 136 -1.99 0.03 17.10
CA SER A 136 -2.23 -1.11 17.99
C SER A 136 -3.43 -0.85 18.93
N ASN A 137 -3.48 0.33 19.55
CA ASN A 137 -4.58 0.73 20.43
C ASN A 137 -5.94 0.80 19.72
N GLU A 138 -5.96 1.10 18.43
CA GLU A 138 -7.17 1.08 17.61
C GLU A 138 -7.62 -0.35 17.26
N LEU A 139 -6.66 -1.25 17.01
CA LEU A 139 -6.93 -2.63 16.59
C LEU A 139 -7.27 -3.57 17.76
N GLU A 140 -6.69 -3.37 18.94
CA GLU A 140 -6.95 -4.18 20.13
C GLU A 140 -8.45 -4.30 20.49
N PRO A 141 -9.23 -3.22 20.62
CA PRO A 141 -10.64 -3.32 20.96
C PRO A 141 -11.44 -4.02 19.84
N GLN A 142 -11.04 -3.85 18.59
CA GLN A 142 -11.64 -4.57 17.47
C GLN A 142 -11.37 -6.07 17.60
N LEU A 143 -10.13 -6.49 17.86
CA LEU A 143 -9.78 -7.90 18.05
C LEU A 143 -10.61 -8.54 19.16
N ARG A 144 -10.75 -7.85 20.31
CA ARG A 144 -11.59 -8.33 21.42
C ARG A 144 -13.06 -8.50 21.01
N ALA A 145 -13.60 -7.56 20.22
CA ALA A 145 -14.96 -7.65 19.72
C ALA A 145 -15.16 -8.85 18.77
N TYR A 146 -14.20 -9.09 17.88
CA TYR A 146 -14.21 -10.24 16.95
C TYR A 146 -14.10 -11.57 17.69
N GLN A 147 -13.16 -11.69 18.64
CA GLN A 147 -13.01 -12.88 19.50
C GLN A 147 -14.29 -13.16 20.28
N THR A 148 -14.91 -12.12 20.85
CA THR A 148 -16.18 -12.26 21.59
C THR A 148 -17.31 -12.77 20.69
N ARG A 149 -17.42 -12.23 19.46
CA ARG A 149 -18.42 -12.67 18.47
C ARG A 149 -18.19 -14.12 18.08
N LEU A 150 -16.95 -14.50 17.80
CA LEU A 150 -16.57 -15.87 17.44
C LEU A 150 -16.88 -16.85 18.57
N MET A 151 -16.50 -16.53 19.81
CA MET A 151 -16.81 -17.36 20.98
C MET A 151 -18.32 -17.55 21.17
N LYS A 152 -19.11 -16.48 21.03
CA LYS A 152 -20.57 -16.57 21.10
C LYS A 152 -21.13 -17.47 20.00
N LEU A 153 -20.64 -17.33 18.78
CA LEU A 153 -21.07 -18.17 17.65
C LEU A 153 -20.73 -19.64 17.91
N ILE A 154 -19.51 -19.95 18.35
CA ILE A 154 -19.10 -21.31 18.71
C ILE A 154 -20.00 -21.89 19.79
N ALA A 155 -20.30 -21.12 20.84
CA ALA A 155 -21.18 -21.57 21.92
C ALA A 155 -22.61 -21.85 21.42
N ILE A 156 -23.15 -20.99 20.55
CA ILE A 156 -24.47 -21.20 19.93
C ILE A 156 -24.48 -22.50 19.12
N LEU A 157 -23.48 -22.73 18.26
CA LEU A 157 -23.43 -23.92 17.41
C LEU A 157 -23.23 -25.19 18.25
N LYS A 158 -22.36 -25.15 19.27
CA LYS A 158 -22.17 -26.27 20.19
C LYS A 158 -23.44 -26.61 20.98
N ASN A 159 -24.25 -25.63 21.35
CA ASN A 159 -25.51 -25.88 22.06
C ASN A 159 -26.59 -26.54 21.21
N LYS A 160 -26.47 -26.51 19.87
CA LYS A 160 -27.41 -27.15 18.94
C LYS A 160 -27.14 -28.63 18.70
N VAL A 161 -25.97 -29.12 19.11
CA VAL A 161 -25.49 -30.45 18.71
C VAL A 161 -25.11 -31.31 19.93
N ASN A 162 -25.03 -32.62 19.72
CA ASN A 162 -24.62 -33.57 20.77
C ASN A 162 -23.10 -33.49 21.02
N ASN A 163 -22.61 -34.20 22.04
CA ASN A 163 -21.20 -34.10 22.44
C ASN A 163 -20.22 -34.61 21.38
N ASP A 164 -20.57 -35.64 20.61
CA ASP A 164 -19.71 -36.17 19.55
C ASP A 164 -19.53 -35.12 18.43
N VAL A 165 -20.61 -34.45 18.04
CA VAL A 165 -20.57 -33.39 17.03
C VAL A 165 -19.88 -32.13 17.56
N LYS A 166 -19.94 -31.83 18.87
CA LYS A 166 -19.13 -30.75 19.46
C LYS A 166 -17.63 -30.99 19.26
N ALA A 167 -17.18 -32.25 19.37
CA ALA A 167 -15.78 -32.59 19.11
C ALA A 167 -15.42 -32.37 17.63
N ILE A 168 -16.33 -32.68 16.69
CA ILE A 168 -16.14 -32.39 15.26
C ILE A 168 -16.04 -30.88 15.01
N ILE A 169 -16.85 -30.05 15.68
CA ILE A 169 -16.75 -28.58 15.60
C ILE A 169 -15.36 -28.11 16.07
N ASP A 170 -14.83 -28.67 17.15
CA ASP A 170 -13.50 -28.30 17.65
C ASP A 170 -12.39 -28.70 16.69
N LEU A 171 -12.46 -29.90 16.11
CA LEU A 171 -11.52 -30.37 15.08
C LEU A 171 -11.60 -29.50 13.81
N TYR A 172 -12.81 -29.15 13.37
CA TYR A 172 -13.02 -28.23 12.25
C TYR A 172 -12.35 -26.88 12.49
N LEU A 173 -12.60 -26.28 13.65
CA LEU A 173 -12.01 -24.98 14.03
C LEU A 173 -10.48 -25.06 14.09
N GLN A 174 -9.94 -26.15 14.64
CA GLN A 174 -8.50 -26.36 14.72
C GLN A 174 -7.87 -26.51 13.33
N ALA A 175 -8.46 -27.34 12.47
CA ALA A 175 -7.98 -27.55 11.11
C ALA A 175 -8.02 -26.24 10.30
N HIS A 176 -9.11 -25.47 10.42
CA HIS A 176 -9.24 -24.18 9.75
C HIS A 176 -8.18 -23.17 10.23
N ALA A 177 -7.96 -23.08 11.54
CA ALA A 177 -6.94 -22.19 12.11
C ALA A 177 -5.53 -22.57 11.65
N GLN A 178 -5.21 -23.87 11.61
CA GLN A 178 -3.93 -24.36 11.11
C GLN A 178 -3.73 -24.05 9.63
N MET A 179 -4.77 -24.25 8.81
CA MET A 179 -4.74 -23.93 7.39
C MET A 179 -4.43 -22.45 7.15
N ILE A 180 -5.07 -21.55 7.88
CA ILE A 180 -4.82 -20.10 7.79
C ILE A 180 -3.41 -19.75 8.26
N THR A 181 -3.00 -20.27 9.42
CA THR A 181 -1.71 -19.92 10.05
C THR A 181 -0.52 -20.41 9.22
N GLN A 182 -0.67 -21.54 8.53
CA GLN A 182 0.35 -22.12 7.65
C GLN A 182 0.26 -21.61 6.20
N GLU A 183 -0.65 -20.67 5.90
CA GLU A 183 -0.88 -20.13 4.56
C GLU A 183 -1.23 -21.22 3.52
N LYS A 184 -1.89 -22.29 3.98
CA LYS A 184 -2.30 -23.46 3.19
C LYS A 184 -3.74 -23.38 2.69
N GLU A 185 -4.32 -22.18 2.61
CA GLU A 185 -5.70 -22.02 2.14
C GLU A 185 -5.90 -22.49 0.69
N ASN A 186 -4.84 -22.50 -0.12
CA ASN A 186 -4.85 -23.01 -1.50
C ASN A 186 -4.40 -24.47 -1.62
N ASP A 187 -4.05 -25.12 -0.50
CA ASP A 187 -3.58 -26.50 -0.49
C ASP A 187 -4.78 -27.46 -0.61
N THR A 188 -4.77 -28.28 -1.67
CA THR A 188 -5.88 -29.21 -1.98
C THR A 188 -6.14 -30.19 -0.84
N PHE A 189 -5.08 -30.65 -0.15
CA PHE A 189 -5.21 -31.59 0.95
C PHE A 189 -5.85 -30.93 2.18
N ALA A 190 -5.40 -29.73 2.56
CA ALA A 190 -6.00 -28.96 3.64
C ALA A 190 -7.47 -28.60 3.36
N GLN A 191 -7.80 -28.21 2.12
CA GLN A 191 -9.18 -27.96 1.71
C GLN A 191 -10.06 -29.21 1.78
N SER A 192 -9.53 -30.37 1.36
CA SER A 192 -10.25 -31.65 1.43
C SER A 192 -10.53 -32.07 2.87
N GLN A 193 -9.56 -31.94 3.78
CA GLN A 193 -9.79 -32.20 5.20
C GLN A 193 -10.90 -31.30 5.77
N LEU A 194 -10.86 -30.02 5.44
CA LEU A 194 -11.84 -29.05 5.90
C LEU A 194 -13.25 -29.37 5.37
N THR A 195 -13.33 -29.81 4.12
CA THR A 195 -14.59 -30.22 3.48
C THR A 195 -15.16 -31.47 4.15
N ASN A 196 -14.34 -32.47 4.48
CA ASN A 196 -14.80 -33.67 5.18
C ASN A 196 -15.43 -33.34 6.54
N PHE A 197 -14.86 -32.39 7.28
CA PHE A 197 -15.48 -31.90 8.51
C PHE A 197 -16.79 -31.15 8.26
N GLU A 198 -16.88 -30.34 7.20
CA GLU A 198 -18.14 -29.66 6.85
C GLU A 198 -19.24 -30.64 6.49
N ASP A 199 -18.93 -31.68 5.73
CA ASP A 199 -19.89 -32.72 5.36
C ASP A 199 -20.37 -33.50 6.60
N ALA A 200 -19.46 -33.79 7.55
CA ALA A 200 -19.84 -34.39 8.84
C ALA A 200 -20.71 -33.46 9.72
N LEU A 201 -20.61 -32.14 9.54
CA LEU A 201 -21.39 -31.16 10.28
C LEU A 201 -22.72 -30.80 9.61
N GLN A 202 -22.86 -31.03 8.30
CA GLN A 202 -24.06 -30.67 7.52
C GLN A 202 -25.34 -31.40 7.97
N SER A 203 -25.23 -32.56 8.61
CA SER A 203 -26.38 -33.27 9.20
C SER A 203 -26.96 -32.57 10.43
N HIS A 204 -26.23 -31.61 11.01
CA HIS A 204 -26.59 -30.95 12.27
C HIS A 204 -26.63 -29.42 12.19
N LEU A 205 -25.83 -28.83 11.29
CA LEU A 205 -25.69 -27.38 11.12
C LEU A 205 -26.00 -27.01 9.67
N ILE A 206 -26.64 -25.85 9.47
CA ILE A 206 -26.91 -25.38 8.11
C ILE A 206 -25.64 -24.78 7.48
N LYS A 207 -25.53 -24.88 6.16
CA LYS A 207 -24.35 -24.42 5.40
C LYS A 207 -23.97 -22.96 5.68
N GLU A 208 -24.96 -22.08 5.86
CA GLU A 208 -24.72 -20.66 6.16
C GLU A 208 -24.11 -20.42 7.55
N GLU A 209 -24.39 -21.28 8.52
CA GLU A 209 -23.77 -21.21 9.85
C GLU A 209 -22.29 -21.56 9.77
N LEU A 210 -21.94 -22.64 9.05
CA LEU A 210 -20.56 -23.06 8.83
C LEU A 210 -19.78 -21.99 8.05
N LYS A 211 -20.38 -21.41 7.01
CA LYS A 211 -19.79 -20.30 6.25
C LYS A 211 -19.55 -19.07 7.12
N THR A 212 -20.51 -18.74 8.00
CA THR A 212 -20.38 -17.62 8.93
C THR A 212 -19.28 -17.88 9.97
N LEU A 213 -19.20 -19.10 10.49
CA LEU A 213 -18.16 -19.53 11.43
C LEU A 213 -16.77 -19.41 10.79
N ARG A 214 -16.60 -19.96 9.59
CA ARG A 214 -15.36 -19.88 8.80
C ARG A 214 -14.93 -18.44 8.59
N ARG A 215 -15.84 -17.58 8.10
CA ARG A 215 -15.55 -16.16 7.88
C ARG A 215 -15.11 -15.46 9.17
N GLN A 216 -15.86 -15.61 10.26
CA GLN A 216 -15.51 -14.94 11.53
C GLN A 216 -14.16 -15.41 12.08
N GLN A 217 -13.86 -16.71 11.97
CA GLN A 217 -12.56 -17.22 12.40
C GLN A 217 -11.42 -16.63 11.55
N LYS A 218 -11.59 -16.56 10.23
CA LYS A 218 -10.60 -15.97 9.33
C LYS A 218 -10.36 -14.50 9.63
N GLU A 219 -11.42 -13.71 9.80
CA GLU A 219 -11.31 -12.29 10.14
C GLU A 219 -10.61 -12.08 11.49
N THR A 220 -10.93 -12.91 12.49
CA THR A 220 -10.30 -12.85 13.82
C THR A 220 -8.80 -13.16 13.75
N LEU A 221 -8.41 -14.24 13.07
CA LEU A 221 -7.00 -14.63 12.95
C LEU A 221 -6.19 -13.65 12.11
N ALA A 222 -6.79 -13.06 11.06
CA ALA A 222 -6.13 -12.04 10.26
C ALA A 222 -5.83 -10.79 11.08
N LEU A 223 -6.78 -10.36 11.92
CA LEU A 223 -6.61 -9.21 12.80
C LEU A 223 -5.56 -9.48 13.90
N GLU A 224 -5.57 -10.68 14.46
CA GLU A 224 -4.56 -11.14 15.42
C GLU A 224 -3.15 -11.14 14.80
N LYS A 225 -2.98 -11.68 13.59
CA LYS A 225 -1.71 -11.65 12.84
C LYS A 225 -1.24 -10.22 12.61
N HIS A 226 -2.13 -9.31 12.23
CA HIS A 226 -1.78 -7.91 12.01
C HIS A 226 -1.32 -7.22 13.31
N LEU A 227 -2.00 -7.47 14.42
CA LEU A 227 -1.64 -6.91 15.73
C LEU A 227 -0.30 -7.46 16.23
N ASN A 228 -0.08 -8.77 16.11
CA ASN A 228 1.21 -9.40 16.45
C ASN A 228 2.36 -8.82 15.62
N ASN A 229 2.14 -8.55 14.33
CA ASN A 229 3.14 -7.89 13.49
C ASN A 229 3.45 -6.46 13.97
N LEU A 230 2.44 -5.69 14.38
CA LEU A 230 2.65 -4.34 14.93
C LEU A 230 3.43 -4.39 16.26
N ASN A 231 3.09 -5.32 17.15
CA ASN A 231 3.80 -5.49 18.41
C ASN A 231 5.25 -5.95 18.21
N ASN A 232 5.51 -6.83 17.24
CA ASN A 232 6.86 -7.25 16.87
C ASN A 232 7.70 -6.08 16.33
N LEU A 233 7.10 -5.18 15.55
CA LEU A 233 7.78 -3.97 15.08
C LEU A 233 8.15 -3.03 16.24
N LEU A 234 7.29 -2.93 17.25
CA LEU A 234 7.52 -2.12 18.44
C LEU A 234 8.61 -2.74 19.35
N GLY A 235 8.65 -4.07 19.44
CA GLY A 235 9.70 -4.81 20.16
C GLY A 235 11.09 -4.68 19.53
N ARG A 236 11.19 -4.54 18.20
CA ARG A 236 12.45 -4.32 17.48
C ARG A 236 13.01 -2.89 17.57
N THR A 237 12.21 -1.93 18.00
CA THR A 237 12.62 -0.51 18.12
C THR A 237 13.15 -0.14 19.50
N ARG A 238 13.18 -1.07 20.46
CA ARG A 238 13.88 -0.94 21.75
C ARG A 238 15.28 -1.52 21.67
#